data_AF-W2ZRB5-F1
#
_entry.id   AF-W2ZRB5-F1
#
_cell.length_a   1.000
_cell.length_b   1.000
_cell.length_c   1.000
_cell.angle_alpha   90.00
_cell.angle_beta   90.00
_cell.angle_gamma   90.00
#
_symmetry.space_group_name_H-M   'P 1'
#
loop_
_entity.id
_entity.type
_entity.pdbx_description
1 polymer ?
#
loop_
_entity_poly.entity_id
_entity_poly.type
_entity_poly.pdbx_seq_one_letter_code
_entity_poly.pdbx_strand_id
1 'polypeptide(L)'
;MTRGKEKATKLVQGTLVPVPSLNNLVKLLDRDYRYIDIKSSTQSLSERSVPQSKKAIAGIFTSEESENDIRYIFPQWFVTKAQSAIQQFRKAVPVDCGEDGVGVRVPRFGIYQLRDINAMDRWHRALKCITDVEDTVVWAVNTSNKRLSLPDELLDGVSDDIGMREQKIKTLLLRGGPRTPFGTLSSLSLLTLRGNKWLDDACMAQGLVLLQKENTKVGIIDPIFHRFRDREDKLRVTRSGTPFDSANELVLMGLHVDNNH
;
A
#
# COMPACT_ATOMS: atom_id res chain seq x y z
N MET A 1 -16.88 -51.94 1.82
CA MET A 1 -16.99 -50.63 1.14
C MET A 1 -17.89 -49.60 1.85
N THR A 2 -18.46 -49.92 3.02
CA THR A 2 -19.46 -49.07 3.70
C THR A 2 -18.85 -48.03 4.66
N ARG A 3 -17.65 -48.29 5.24
CA ARG A 3 -16.95 -47.35 6.14
C ARG A 3 -16.32 -46.12 5.46
N GLY A 4 -16.06 -46.20 4.15
CA GLY A 4 -15.48 -45.09 3.38
C GLY A 4 -16.50 -44.01 3.04
N LYS A 5 -17.76 -44.38 2.83
CA LYS A 5 -18.85 -43.44 2.51
C LYS A 5 -19.26 -42.62 3.73
N GLU A 6 -19.34 -43.20 4.94
CA GLU A 6 -19.71 -42.45 6.16
C GLU A 6 -18.67 -41.38 6.56
N LYS A 7 -17.38 -41.60 6.28
CA LYS A 7 -16.34 -40.57 6.50
C LYS A 7 -16.41 -39.45 5.46
N ALA A 8 -16.84 -39.74 4.24
CA ALA A 8 -17.02 -38.73 3.21
C ALA A 8 -18.26 -37.85 3.47
N THR A 9 -19.38 -38.43 3.95
CA THR A 9 -20.60 -37.66 4.23
C THR A 9 -20.46 -36.71 5.44
N LYS A 10 -19.61 -37.05 6.42
CA LYS A 10 -19.31 -36.16 7.55
C LYS A 10 -18.43 -34.94 7.19
N LEU A 11 -17.78 -34.94 6.03
CA LEU A 11 -16.98 -33.81 5.53
C LEU A 11 -17.81 -32.78 4.74
N VAL A 12 -19.07 -33.07 4.43
CA VAL A 12 -19.94 -32.22 3.59
C VAL A 12 -20.68 -31.13 4.41
N GLN A 13 -20.53 -31.10 5.74
CA GLN A 13 -21.17 -30.12 6.62
C GLN A 13 -20.23 -29.07 7.23
N GLY A 14 -19.00 -28.96 6.75
CA GLY A 14 -18.16 -27.80 7.00
C GLY A 14 -18.10 -26.96 5.74
N THR A 15 -18.45 -25.68 5.80
CA THR A 15 -18.03 -24.74 4.76
C THR A 15 -16.51 -24.85 4.65
N LEU A 16 -16.01 -25.42 3.55
CA LEU A 16 -14.58 -25.55 3.28
C LEU A 16 -14.03 -24.13 3.11
N VAL A 17 -13.60 -23.53 4.22
CA VAL A 17 -12.89 -22.25 4.18
C VAL A 17 -11.60 -22.50 3.39
N PRO A 18 -11.33 -21.73 2.32
CA PRO A 18 -10.11 -21.88 1.54
C PRO A 18 -8.90 -21.79 2.47
N VAL A 19 -7.97 -22.73 2.34
CA VAL A 19 -6.73 -22.70 3.13
C VAL A 19 -5.96 -21.43 2.77
N PRO A 20 -5.57 -20.60 3.76
CA PRO A 20 -4.76 -19.41 3.51
C PRO A 20 -3.43 -19.80 2.84
N SER A 21 -3.12 -19.13 1.75
CA SER A 21 -1.87 -19.32 1.02
C SER A 21 -1.36 -17.99 0.48
N LEU A 22 -0.05 -17.90 0.29
CA LEU A 22 0.59 -16.73 -0.29
C LEU A 22 0.03 -16.44 -1.70
N ASN A 23 -0.28 -17.46 -2.49
CA ASN A 23 -0.85 -17.31 -3.83
C ASN A 23 -2.25 -16.67 -3.80
N ASN A 24 -3.10 -17.04 -2.84
CA ASN A 24 -4.41 -16.42 -2.69
C ASN A 24 -4.27 -14.96 -2.26
N LEU A 25 -3.34 -14.68 -1.36
CA LEU A 25 -3.02 -13.32 -0.93
C LEU A 25 -2.52 -12.46 -2.10
N VAL A 26 -1.61 -12.97 -2.94
CA VAL A 26 -1.08 -12.23 -4.08
C VAL A 26 -2.18 -11.77 -5.03
N LYS A 27 -3.15 -12.64 -5.34
CA LYS A 27 -4.30 -12.27 -6.20
C LYS A 27 -5.11 -11.10 -5.65
N LEU A 28 -5.22 -10.99 -4.32
CA LEU A 28 -5.88 -9.88 -3.65
C LEU A 28 -5.00 -8.62 -3.68
N LEU A 29 -3.72 -8.78 -3.33
CA LEU A 29 -2.74 -7.69 -3.30
C LEU A 29 -2.45 -7.11 -4.69
N ASP A 30 -2.72 -7.84 -5.76
CA ASP A 30 -2.57 -7.40 -7.15
C ASP A 30 -3.76 -6.60 -7.67
N ARG A 31 -4.84 -6.45 -6.90
CA ARG A 31 -5.98 -5.58 -7.21
C ARG A 31 -6.00 -4.32 -6.34
N ASP A 32 -6.87 -3.37 -6.69
CA ASP A 32 -7.23 -2.30 -5.77
C ASP A 32 -8.06 -2.90 -4.63
N TYR A 33 -7.74 -2.53 -3.39
CA TYR A 33 -8.39 -3.09 -2.20
C TYR A 33 -8.59 -2.03 -1.12
N ARG A 34 -9.63 -2.19 -0.31
CA ARG A 34 -9.92 -1.37 0.88
C ARG A 34 -9.59 -2.13 2.16
N TYR A 35 -9.69 -1.45 3.29
CA TYR A 35 -9.43 -2.02 4.61
C TYR A 35 -10.19 -3.32 4.88
N ILE A 36 -11.50 -3.36 4.60
CA ILE A 36 -12.32 -4.54 4.87
C ILE A 36 -11.93 -5.75 4.00
N ASP A 37 -11.47 -5.49 2.77
CA ASP A 37 -11.10 -6.52 1.81
C ASP A 37 -9.80 -7.23 2.25
N ILE A 38 -8.85 -6.45 2.79
CA ILE A 38 -7.51 -6.93 3.10
C ILE A 38 -7.34 -7.41 4.54
N LYS A 39 -8.06 -6.83 5.51
CA LYS A 39 -7.87 -7.11 6.95
C LYS A 39 -8.02 -8.59 7.30
N SER A 40 -9.10 -9.22 6.85
CA SER A 40 -9.35 -10.65 7.11
C SER A 40 -8.31 -11.53 6.43
N SER A 41 -7.95 -11.20 5.19
CA SER A 41 -7.00 -11.94 4.38
C SER A 41 -5.57 -11.89 4.93
N THR A 42 -5.11 -10.72 5.38
CA THR A 42 -3.78 -10.59 5.99
C THR A 42 -3.69 -11.29 7.34
N GLN A 43 -4.77 -11.28 8.13
CA GLN A 43 -4.83 -11.97 9.42
C GLN A 43 -4.83 -13.50 9.30
N SER A 44 -5.17 -14.03 8.12
CA SER A 44 -5.23 -15.48 7.87
C SER A 44 -3.85 -16.14 7.71
N LEU A 45 -2.81 -15.35 7.41
CA LEU A 45 -1.43 -15.81 7.37
C LEU A 45 -0.68 -15.26 8.59
N SER A 46 0.20 -16.08 9.15
CA SER A 46 1.00 -15.69 10.32
C SER A 46 2.48 -15.62 9.98
N GLU A 47 3.17 -14.76 10.70
CA GLU A 47 4.63 -14.74 10.68
C GLU A 47 5.19 -16.04 11.26
N ARG A 48 6.12 -16.65 10.54
CA ARG A 48 6.89 -17.79 11.03
C ARG A 48 8.24 -17.31 11.51
N SER A 49 8.53 -17.49 12.80
CA SER A 49 9.81 -17.10 13.38
C SER A 49 11.00 -17.74 12.64
N VAL A 50 12.01 -16.92 12.38
CA VAL A 50 13.28 -17.33 11.78
C VAL A 50 14.41 -16.95 12.73
N PRO A 51 15.37 -17.84 13.02
CA PRO A 51 16.55 -17.47 13.81
C PRO A 51 17.36 -16.36 13.12
N GLN A 52 17.86 -15.36 13.86
CA GLN A 52 18.65 -14.26 13.30
C GLN A 52 19.91 -14.74 12.53
N SER A 53 20.50 -15.86 12.96
CA SER A 53 21.65 -16.51 12.30
C SER A 53 21.31 -17.20 10.98
N LYS A 54 20.02 -17.31 10.62
CA LYS A 54 19.60 -18.01 9.41
C LYS A 54 20.13 -17.30 8.16
N LYS A 55 20.71 -18.09 7.24
CA LYS A 55 21.21 -17.60 5.95
C LYS A 55 20.10 -17.57 4.90
N ALA A 56 20.16 -16.56 4.03
CA ALA A 56 19.41 -16.48 2.78
C ALA A 56 20.44 -16.68 1.66
N ILE A 57 20.44 -17.87 1.04
CA ILE A 57 21.44 -18.24 0.03
C ILE A 57 20.80 -18.04 -1.34
N ALA A 58 21.15 -16.96 -2.02
CA ALA A 58 20.67 -16.68 -3.37
C ALA A 58 21.33 -17.61 -4.39
N GLY A 59 20.56 -18.00 -5.41
CA GLY A 59 21.00 -18.91 -6.46
C GLY A 59 19.98 -18.99 -7.60
N ILE A 60 20.38 -19.70 -8.66
CA ILE A 60 19.48 -20.04 -9.76
C ILE A 60 18.76 -21.33 -9.35
N PHE A 61 17.43 -21.31 -9.36
CA PHE A 61 16.59 -22.44 -8.96
C PHE A 61 15.42 -22.59 -9.92
N THR A 62 15.02 -23.82 -10.20
CA THR A 62 13.84 -24.07 -11.04
C THR A 62 12.55 -23.94 -10.22
N SER A 63 11.43 -23.73 -10.91
CA SER A 63 10.10 -23.73 -10.29
C SER A 63 9.76 -25.07 -9.60
N GLU A 64 10.34 -26.18 -10.07
CA GLU A 64 10.14 -27.51 -9.50
C GLU A 64 10.86 -27.68 -8.15
N GLU A 65 12.00 -27.02 -7.96
CA GLU A 65 12.74 -27.01 -6.69
C GLU A 65 12.12 -26.08 -5.65
N SER A 66 11.22 -25.19 -6.08
CA SER A 66 10.68 -24.11 -5.28
C SER A 66 9.43 -24.51 -4.51
N GLU A 67 9.25 -23.91 -3.35
CA GLU A 67 8.05 -24.08 -2.53
C GLU A 67 6.83 -23.48 -3.23
N ASN A 68 5.82 -24.31 -3.51
CA ASN A 68 4.60 -23.87 -4.20
C ASN A 68 3.38 -23.71 -3.26
N ASP A 69 3.46 -24.23 -2.04
CA ASP A 69 2.39 -24.16 -1.02
C ASP A 69 2.88 -23.42 0.24
N ILE A 70 3.03 -22.11 0.09
CA ILE A 70 3.52 -21.23 1.16
C ILE A 70 2.34 -20.75 2.01
N ARG A 71 2.32 -21.14 3.29
CA ARG A 71 1.22 -20.86 4.25
C ARG A 71 1.62 -19.97 5.42
N TYR A 72 2.75 -19.29 5.30
CA TYR A 72 3.28 -18.42 6.33
C TYR A 72 4.09 -17.29 5.70
N ILE A 73 4.37 -16.28 6.49
CA ILE A 73 5.17 -15.12 6.08
C ILE A 73 6.48 -15.11 6.85
N PHE A 74 7.60 -14.86 6.18
CA PHE A 74 8.85 -14.59 6.90
C PHE A 74 8.81 -13.21 7.56
N PRO A 75 9.47 -13.01 8.70
CA PRO A 75 9.55 -11.69 9.33
C PRO A 75 10.17 -10.66 8.39
N GLN A 76 9.74 -9.39 8.47
CA GLN A 76 10.17 -8.34 7.54
C GLN A 76 11.70 -8.24 7.42
N TRP A 77 12.43 -8.33 8.54
CA TRP A 77 13.89 -8.27 8.52
C TRP A 77 14.52 -9.38 7.67
N PHE A 78 13.92 -10.58 7.65
CA PHE A 78 14.42 -11.69 6.86
C PHE A 78 14.01 -11.56 5.40
N VAL A 79 12.80 -11.04 5.12
CA VAL A 79 12.36 -10.71 3.75
C VAL A 79 13.33 -9.71 3.12
N THR A 80 13.67 -8.62 3.82
CA THR A 80 14.65 -7.64 3.35
C THR A 80 16.04 -8.27 3.13
N LYS A 81 16.46 -9.17 4.02
CA LYS A 81 17.72 -9.93 3.88
C LYS A 81 17.73 -10.80 2.64
N ALA A 82 16.63 -11.51 2.36
CA ALA A 82 16.48 -12.35 1.17
C ALA A 82 16.48 -11.53 -0.12
N GLN A 83 15.73 -10.42 -0.17
CA GLN A 83 15.75 -9.50 -1.31
C GLN A 83 17.16 -8.96 -1.57
N SER A 84 17.87 -8.56 -0.52
CA SER A 84 19.25 -8.07 -0.63
C SER A 84 20.20 -9.14 -1.17
N ALA A 85 20.08 -10.39 -0.70
CA ALA A 85 20.89 -11.50 -1.20
C ALA A 85 20.64 -11.77 -2.70
N ILE A 86 19.38 -11.74 -3.14
CA ILE A 86 19.01 -11.89 -4.56
C ILE A 86 19.61 -10.76 -5.40
N GLN A 87 19.48 -9.51 -4.94
CA GLN A 87 20.01 -8.35 -5.65
C GLN A 87 21.54 -8.41 -5.76
N GLN A 88 22.24 -8.81 -4.69
CA GLN A 88 23.70 -9.00 -4.71
C GLN A 88 24.11 -10.11 -5.67
N PHE A 89 23.39 -11.23 -5.67
CA PHE A 89 23.64 -12.34 -6.59
C PHE A 89 23.46 -11.93 -8.05
N ARG A 90 22.35 -11.25 -8.38
CA ARG A 90 22.10 -10.73 -9.74
C ARG A 90 23.17 -9.76 -10.23
N LYS A 91 23.75 -8.95 -9.34
CA LYS A 91 24.86 -8.06 -9.70
C LYS A 91 26.17 -8.80 -9.95
N ALA A 92 26.39 -9.93 -9.29
CA ALA A 92 27.62 -10.70 -9.38
C ALA A 92 27.64 -11.70 -10.55
N VAL A 93 26.46 -12.09 -11.07
CA VAL A 93 26.35 -13.09 -12.14
C VAL A 93 26.07 -12.40 -13.47
N PRO A 94 26.92 -12.58 -14.51
CA PRO A 94 26.80 -11.92 -15.81
C PRO A 94 25.72 -12.53 -16.72
N VAL A 95 24.86 -13.39 -16.19
CA VAL A 95 23.83 -14.14 -16.94
C VAL A 95 22.48 -13.49 -16.70
N ASP A 96 21.78 -13.12 -17.78
CA ASP A 96 20.39 -12.73 -17.70
C ASP A 96 19.54 -13.98 -17.41
N CYS A 97 19.21 -14.16 -16.14
CA CYS A 97 18.51 -15.35 -15.64
C CYS A 97 16.97 -15.20 -15.70
N GLY A 98 16.46 -14.12 -16.30
CA GLY A 98 15.04 -13.77 -16.22
C GLY A 98 14.57 -13.44 -14.79
N GLU A 99 13.36 -12.89 -14.66
CA GLU A 99 12.82 -12.52 -13.34
C GLU A 99 12.54 -13.72 -12.44
N ASP A 100 12.21 -14.87 -13.03
CA ASP A 100 11.78 -16.09 -12.34
C ASP A 100 12.89 -17.14 -12.12
N GLY A 101 14.11 -16.90 -12.62
CA GLY A 101 15.21 -17.87 -12.49
C GLY A 101 15.99 -17.76 -11.17
N VAL A 102 15.84 -16.67 -10.42
CA VAL A 102 16.63 -16.39 -9.21
C VAL A 102 15.76 -16.42 -7.97
N GLY A 103 16.13 -17.28 -7.03
CA GLY A 103 15.47 -17.44 -5.74
C GLY A 103 16.44 -17.46 -4.57
N VAL A 104 15.93 -17.79 -3.39
CA VAL A 104 16.69 -17.93 -2.15
C VAL A 104 16.40 -19.29 -1.53
N ARG A 105 17.47 -20.06 -1.30
CA ARG A 105 17.45 -21.23 -0.44
C ARG A 105 17.56 -20.79 1.02
N VAL A 106 16.58 -21.19 1.82
CA VAL A 106 16.55 -20.99 3.27
C VAL A 106 16.70 -22.36 3.94
N PRO A 107 17.87 -22.65 4.56
CA PRO A 107 18.12 -23.98 5.14
C PRO A 107 17.03 -24.40 6.14
N ARG A 108 16.48 -25.62 5.96
CA ARG A 108 15.37 -26.21 6.74
C ARG A 108 13.98 -25.59 6.50
N PHE A 109 13.85 -24.67 5.55
CA PHE A 109 12.56 -24.07 5.19
C PHE A 109 12.18 -24.42 3.76
N GLY A 110 13.11 -24.27 2.81
CA GLY A 110 12.85 -24.55 1.40
C GLY A 110 13.59 -23.59 0.48
N ILE A 111 13.15 -23.54 -0.77
CA ILE A 111 13.61 -22.59 -1.80
C ILE A 111 12.43 -21.70 -2.17
N TYR A 112 12.65 -20.39 -2.20
CA TYR A 112 11.62 -19.39 -2.48
C TYR A 112 12.04 -18.56 -3.68
N GLN A 113 11.12 -18.38 -4.63
CA GLN A 113 11.38 -17.52 -5.77
C GLN A 113 11.30 -16.05 -5.35
N LEU A 114 11.91 -15.16 -6.14
CA LEU A 114 11.84 -13.72 -5.86
C LEU A 114 10.39 -13.22 -5.75
N ARG A 115 9.49 -13.75 -6.58
CA ARG A 115 8.06 -13.41 -6.54
C ARG A 115 7.41 -13.70 -5.18
N ASP A 116 7.81 -14.78 -4.52
CA ASP A 116 7.28 -15.19 -3.22
C ASP A 116 7.81 -14.28 -2.12
N ILE A 117 9.11 -13.98 -2.15
CA ILE A 117 9.73 -13.03 -1.22
C ILE A 117 9.10 -11.63 -1.37
N ASN A 118 8.87 -11.19 -2.61
CA ASN A 118 8.18 -9.91 -2.88
C ASN A 118 6.71 -9.94 -2.47
N ALA A 119 6.04 -11.10 -2.53
CA ALA A 119 4.68 -11.24 -2.03
C ALA A 119 4.64 -11.12 -0.49
N MET A 120 5.62 -11.69 0.21
CA MET A 120 5.77 -11.51 1.66
C MET A 120 6.04 -10.05 2.04
N ASP A 121 6.89 -9.33 1.30
CA ASP A 121 7.10 -7.89 1.51
C ASP A 121 5.81 -7.09 1.29
N ARG A 122 5.04 -7.41 0.24
CA ARG A 122 3.73 -6.80 -0.02
C ARG A 122 2.73 -7.09 1.11
N TRP A 123 2.75 -8.28 1.72
CA TRP A 123 1.94 -8.60 2.90
C TRP A 123 2.28 -7.68 4.08
N HIS A 124 3.57 -7.50 4.38
CA HIS A 124 4.02 -6.62 5.48
C HIS A 124 3.60 -5.17 5.25
N ARG A 125 3.72 -4.68 4.01
CA ARG A 125 3.23 -3.34 3.64
C ARG A 125 1.72 -3.22 3.83
N ALA A 126 0.95 -4.22 3.41
CA ALA A 126 -0.50 -4.22 3.60
C ALA A 126 -0.88 -4.24 5.08
N LEU A 127 -0.19 -5.05 5.90
CA LEU A 127 -0.39 -5.08 7.36
C LEU A 127 -0.10 -3.72 7.99
N LYS A 128 1.00 -3.07 7.60
CA LYS A 128 1.31 -1.70 8.04
C LYS A 128 0.21 -0.72 7.65
N CYS A 129 -0.31 -0.79 6.43
CA CYS A 129 -1.40 0.07 5.98
C CYS A 129 -2.67 -0.13 6.83
N ILE A 130 -2.99 -1.37 7.19
CA ILE A 130 -4.12 -1.68 8.10
C ILE A 130 -3.90 -1.01 9.45
N THR A 131 -2.71 -1.14 10.04
CA THR A 131 -2.36 -0.49 11.31
C THR A 131 -2.46 1.03 11.20
N ASP A 132 -1.94 1.62 10.12
CA ASP A 132 -2.02 3.07 9.89
C ASP A 132 -3.48 3.54 9.80
N VAL A 133 -4.36 2.78 9.13
CA VAL A 133 -5.81 3.07 9.09
C VAL A 133 -6.42 2.99 10.49
N GLU A 134 -6.14 1.94 11.25
CA GLU A 134 -6.69 1.74 12.61
C GLU A 134 -6.27 2.87 13.55
N ASP A 135 -4.99 3.21 13.57
CA ASP A 135 -4.46 4.33 14.34
C ASP A 135 -5.10 5.67 13.91
N THR A 136 -5.35 5.85 12.61
CA THR A 136 -6.01 7.06 12.08
C THR A 136 -7.47 7.13 12.53
N VAL A 137 -8.20 6.01 12.50
CA VAL A 137 -9.57 5.93 13.00
C VAL A 137 -9.61 6.27 14.49
N VAL A 138 -8.74 5.66 15.30
CA VAL A 138 -8.65 5.94 16.74
C VAL A 138 -8.39 7.43 16.98
N TRP A 139 -7.44 8.02 16.25
CA TRP A 139 -7.18 9.46 16.37
C TRP A 139 -8.38 10.31 15.96
N ALA A 140 -8.98 10.02 14.79
CA ALA A 140 -10.06 10.82 14.22
C ALA A 140 -11.32 10.79 15.10
N VAL A 141 -11.67 9.64 15.66
CA VAL A 141 -12.84 9.47 16.53
C VAL A 141 -12.67 10.19 17.88
N ASN A 142 -11.45 10.17 18.43
CA ASN A 142 -11.15 10.81 19.71
C ASN A 142 -10.78 12.29 19.60
N THR A 143 -10.65 12.82 18.38
CA THR A 143 -10.38 14.23 18.15
C THR A 143 -11.69 15.02 18.13
N SER A 144 -11.73 16.09 18.94
CA SER A 144 -12.88 16.99 19.02
C SER A 144 -12.69 18.18 18.07
N ASN A 145 -13.60 18.31 17.11
CA ASN A 145 -13.63 19.46 16.19
C ASN A 145 -14.11 20.75 16.86
N LYS A 146 -14.73 20.65 18.05
CA LYS A 146 -15.27 21.79 18.82
C LYS A 146 -14.21 22.83 19.24
N ARG A 147 -12.92 22.47 19.16
CA ARG A 147 -11.80 23.38 19.45
C ARG A 147 -11.38 24.23 18.27
N LEU A 148 -11.87 23.92 17.06
CA LEU A 148 -11.60 24.70 15.86
C LEU A 148 -12.73 25.72 15.70
N SER A 149 -12.42 27.01 15.91
CA SER A 149 -13.33 28.10 15.54
C SER A 149 -13.33 28.24 14.03
N LEU A 150 -14.19 27.46 13.37
CA LEU A 150 -14.36 27.51 11.93
C LEU A 150 -15.42 28.54 11.55
N PRO A 151 -15.19 29.36 10.51
CA PRO A 151 -16.22 30.16 9.88
C PRO A 151 -17.40 29.31 9.42
N ASP A 152 -18.61 29.87 9.43
CA ASP A 152 -19.84 29.15 9.07
C ASP A 152 -19.78 28.57 7.65
N GLU A 153 -19.05 29.23 6.76
CA GLU A 153 -18.83 28.83 5.37
C GLU A 153 -18.02 27.52 5.22
N LEU A 154 -17.34 27.07 6.28
CA LEU A 154 -16.50 25.86 6.29
C LEU A 154 -17.08 24.73 7.16
N LEU A 155 -18.27 24.94 7.76
CA LEU A 155 -18.89 23.95 8.65
C LEU A 155 -19.42 22.71 7.91
N ASP A 156 -19.77 22.85 6.64
CA ASP A 156 -20.26 21.76 5.78
C ASP A 156 -19.23 20.63 5.59
N GLY A 157 -17.93 20.98 5.63
CA GLY A 157 -16.82 20.04 5.53
C GLY A 157 -16.55 19.25 6.83
N VAL A 158 -17.15 19.65 7.96
CA VAL A 158 -16.87 19.05 9.27
C VAL A 158 -18.03 18.20 9.74
N SER A 159 -17.77 16.90 9.87
CA SER A 159 -18.74 15.97 10.46
C SER A 159 -18.42 15.71 11.92
N ASP A 160 -19.38 16.02 12.80
CA ASP A 160 -19.33 15.61 14.22
C ASP A 160 -19.70 14.13 14.43
N ASP A 161 -20.29 13.48 13.41
CA ASP A 161 -20.67 12.07 13.46
C ASP A 161 -19.41 11.19 13.47
N ILE A 162 -19.21 10.52 14.60
CA ILE A 162 -18.10 9.59 14.84
C ILE A 162 -18.16 8.39 13.88
N GLY A 163 -19.35 7.82 13.66
CA GLY A 163 -19.53 6.65 12.82
C GLY A 163 -19.25 6.97 11.35
N MET A 164 -19.67 8.14 10.89
CA MET A 164 -19.37 8.61 9.54
C MET A 164 -17.86 8.81 9.33
N ARG A 165 -17.15 9.39 10.29
CA ARG A 165 -15.69 9.58 10.23
C ARG A 165 -14.95 8.26 10.13
N GLU A 166 -15.26 7.31 11.01
CA GLU A 166 -14.68 5.97 10.98
C GLU A 166 -14.94 5.28 9.64
N GLN A 167 -16.19 5.32 9.16
CA GLN A 167 -16.58 4.69 7.92
C GLN A 167 -15.81 5.29 6.73
N LYS A 168 -15.75 6.61 6.61
CA LYS A 168 -15.01 7.28 5.52
C LYS A 168 -13.55 6.84 5.47
N ILE A 169 -12.86 6.80 6.62
CA ILE A 169 -11.46 6.37 6.69
C ILE A 169 -11.30 4.89 6.30
N LYS A 170 -12.18 3.99 6.80
CA LYS A 170 -12.12 2.56 6.46
C LYS A 170 -12.49 2.26 5.00
N THR A 171 -13.22 3.15 4.34
CA THR A 171 -13.57 3.01 2.91
C THR A 171 -12.48 3.48 1.95
N LEU A 172 -11.40 4.09 2.44
CA LEU A 172 -10.28 4.51 1.59
C LEU A 172 -9.68 3.32 0.84
N LEU A 173 -9.27 3.56 -0.41
CA LEU A 173 -8.50 2.61 -1.20
C LEU A 173 -7.08 2.52 -0.61
N LEU A 174 -6.70 1.36 -0.11
CA LEU A 174 -5.38 1.12 0.44
C LEU A 174 -4.35 0.77 -0.66
N ARG A 175 -4.84 0.41 -1.85
CA ARG A 175 -4.04 0.28 -3.06
C ARG A 175 -4.79 0.91 -4.23
N GLY A 176 -4.04 1.60 -5.07
CA GLY A 176 -4.59 2.45 -6.14
C GLY A 176 -4.99 3.82 -5.62
N GLY A 177 -5.94 4.44 -6.30
CA GLY A 177 -6.47 5.76 -5.95
C GLY A 177 -7.26 6.40 -7.08
N PRO A 178 -7.89 7.55 -6.82
CA PRO A 178 -8.59 8.30 -7.85
C PRO A 178 -7.62 8.74 -8.95
N ARG A 179 -8.08 8.69 -10.20
CA ARG A 179 -7.39 9.37 -11.30
C ARG A 179 -7.63 10.87 -11.18
N THR A 180 -6.55 11.62 -11.20
CA THR A 180 -6.53 13.07 -11.09
C THR A 180 -5.76 13.68 -12.27
N PRO A 181 -5.79 15.00 -12.45
CA PRO A 181 -4.91 15.67 -13.41
C PRO A 181 -3.42 15.34 -13.18
N PHE A 182 -3.03 15.01 -11.95
CA PHE A 182 -1.66 14.63 -11.56
C PHE A 182 -1.38 13.12 -11.71
N GLY A 183 -2.31 12.35 -12.28
CA GLY A 183 -2.25 10.90 -12.33
C GLY A 183 -2.96 10.25 -11.14
N THR A 184 -2.61 9.01 -10.83
CA THR A 184 -3.23 8.26 -9.73
C THR A 184 -2.57 8.63 -8.39
N LEU A 185 -3.31 9.33 -7.53
CA LEU A 185 -2.84 9.70 -6.19
C LEU A 185 -3.26 8.64 -5.17
N SER A 186 -2.33 8.16 -4.34
CA SER A 186 -2.64 7.14 -3.32
C SER A 186 -3.54 7.72 -2.24
N SER A 187 -4.70 7.10 -1.98
CA SER A 187 -5.59 7.52 -0.88
C SER A 187 -4.98 7.30 0.51
N LEU A 188 -3.91 6.51 0.63
CA LEU A 188 -3.18 6.34 1.89
C LEU A 188 -2.46 7.63 2.33
N SER A 189 -2.11 8.53 1.41
CA SER A 189 -1.46 9.79 1.77
C SER A 189 -2.34 10.64 2.69
N LEU A 190 -3.67 10.54 2.54
CA LEU A 190 -4.64 11.23 3.41
C LEU A 190 -4.54 10.81 4.87
N LEU A 191 -4.00 9.62 5.18
CA LEU A 191 -3.78 9.18 6.56
C LEU A 191 -2.69 10.00 7.26
N THR A 192 -1.94 10.84 6.54
CA THR A 192 -1.02 11.83 7.13
C THR A 192 -1.73 13.04 7.71
N LEU A 193 -3.02 13.28 7.38
CA LEU A 193 -3.87 14.30 8.00
C LEU A 193 -4.30 13.88 9.43
N ARG A 194 -3.34 13.52 10.26
CA ARG A 194 -3.56 13.12 11.66
C ARG A 194 -2.43 13.57 12.57
N GLY A 195 -2.82 13.99 13.77
CA GLY A 195 -1.89 14.30 14.87
C GLY A 195 -0.81 15.29 14.44
N ASN A 196 0.45 14.88 14.57
CA ASN A 196 1.65 15.65 14.26
C ASN A 196 2.45 15.05 13.07
N LYS A 197 1.77 14.39 12.13
CA LYS A 197 2.41 13.83 10.95
C LYS A 197 2.70 14.94 9.92
N TRP A 198 3.85 14.82 9.26
CA TRP A 198 4.17 15.64 8.09
C TRP A 198 3.32 15.20 6.91
N LEU A 199 2.73 16.18 6.21
CA LEU A 199 2.03 15.93 4.96
C LEU A 199 3.05 15.70 3.86
N ASP A 200 2.79 14.72 3.00
CA ASP A 200 3.59 14.51 1.80
C ASP A 200 2.96 15.21 0.59
N ASP A 201 3.71 15.25 -0.52
CA ASP A 201 3.25 15.90 -1.75
C ASP A 201 1.96 15.27 -2.27
N ALA A 202 1.78 13.96 -2.10
CA ALA A 202 0.58 13.25 -2.55
C ALA A 202 -0.65 13.66 -1.74
N CYS A 203 -0.52 13.90 -0.43
CA CYS A 203 -1.59 14.41 0.42
C CYS A 203 -1.96 15.85 0.03
N MET A 204 -0.96 16.71 -0.14
CA MET A 204 -1.17 18.10 -0.59
C MET A 204 -1.82 18.15 -1.97
N ALA A 205 -1.36 17.30 -2.90
CA ALA A 205 -1.93 17.14 -4.22
C ALA A 205 -3.42 16.77 -4.17
N GLN A 206 -3.84 15.88 -3.26
CA GLN A 206 -5.27 15.54 -3.10
C GLN A 206 -6.10 16.76 -2.68
N GLY A 207 -5.60 17.58 -1.76
CA GLY A 207 -6.26 18.81 -1.32
C GLY A 207 -6.43 19.81 -2.46
N LEU A 208 -5.39 20.02 -3.26
CA LEU A 208 -5.44 20.90 -4.44
C LEU A 208 -6.45 20.40 -5.49
N VAL A 209 -6.46 19.09 -5.77
CA VAL A 209 -7.41 18.49 -6.71
C VAL A 209 -8.85 18.65 -6.21
N LEU A 210 -9.08 18.50 -4.90
CA LEU A 210 -10.40 18.75 -4.30
C LEU A 210 -10.80 20.22 -4.47
N LEU A 211 -9.91 21.16 -4.18
CA LEU A 211 -10.19 22.59 -4.32
C LEU A 211 -10.52 22.98 -5.75
N GLN A 212 -9.78 22.47 -6.75
CA GLN A 212 -10.09 22.70 -8.16
C GLN A 212 -11.44 22.11 -8.57
N LYS A 213 -11.83 20.95 -8.00
CA LYS A 213 -13.11 20.32 -8.28
C LYS A 213 -14.28 21.17 -7.75
N GLU A 214 -14.13 21.73 -6.55
CA GLU A 214 -15.15 22.59 -5.94
C GLU A 214 -15.13 24.01 -6.53
N ASN A 215 -14.02 24.45 -7.14
CA ASN A 215 -13.84 25.79 -7.69
C ASN A 215 -13.29 25.73 -9.13
N THR A 216 -14.19 25.77 -10.11
CA THR A 216 -13.87 25.59 -11.54
C THR A 216 -12.96 26.66 -12.16
N LYS A 217 -12.74 27.78 -11.46
CA LYS A 217 -11.85 28.87 -11.89
C LYS A 217 -10.47 28.84 -11.22
N VAL A 218 -10.09 27.70 -10.64
CA VAL A 218 -8.81 27.53 -9.96
C VAL A 218 -7.92 26.58 -10.76
N GLY A 219 -6.75 27.08 -11.14
CA GLY A 219 -5.65 26.31 -11.66
C GLY A 219 -4.80 25.73 -10.53
N ILE A 220 -4.25 24.52 -10.70
CA ILE A 220 -3.41 23.89 -9.67
C ILE A 220 -2.09 23.37 -10.25
N ILE A 221 -1.04 23.40 -9.42
CA ILE A 221 0.28 22.87 -9.75
C ILE A 221 0.57 21.70 -8.80
N ASP A 222 0.99 20.56 -9.36
CA ASP A 222 1.33 19.38 -8.58
C ASP A 222 2.56 19.66 -7.70
N PRO A 223 2.46 19.59 -6.35
CA PRO A 223 3.56 19.89 -5.43
C PRO A 223 4.84 19.10 -5.69
N ILE A 224 4.74 17.91 -6.30
CA ILE A 224 5.89 17.05 -6.61
C ILE A 224 6.88 17.71 -7.60
N PHE A 225 6.49 18.79 -8.29
CA PHE A 225 7.38 19.53 -9.19
C PHE A 225 8.69 19.99 -8.51
N HIS A 226 8.67 20.26 -7.20
CA HIS A 226 9.86 20.61 -6.42
C HIS A 226 10.91 19.50 -6.37
N ARG A 227 10.50 18.23 -6.53
CA ARG A 227 11.42 17.08 -6.48
C ARG A 227 12.18 16.83 -7.77
N PHE A 228 11.69 17.33 -8.89
CA PHE A 228 12.40 17.19 -10.16
C PHE A 228 13.62 18.10 -10.20
N ARG A 229 14.72 17.61 -10.77
CA ARG A 229 15.91 18.43 -11.04
C ARG A 229 15.88 18.98 -12.45
N ASP A 230 15.44 18.15 -13.39
CA ASP A 230 15.36 18.50 -14.81
C ASP A 230 14.25 19.52 -15.08
N ARG A 231 14.54 20.46 -15.97
CA ARG A 231 13.63 21.57 -16.30
C ARG A 231 12.41 21.09 -17.09
N GLU A 232 12.59 20.17 -18.03
CA GLU A 232 11.50 19.66 -18.86
C GLU A 232 10.53 18.84 -18.03
N ASP A 233 11.05 18.02 -17.11
CA ASP A 233 10.22 17.30 -16.14
C ASP A 233 9.39 18.27 -15.27
N LYS A 234 10.00 19.34 -14.76
CA LYS A 234 9.27 20.39 -14.02
C LYS A 234 8.16 20.99 -14.86
N LEU A 235 8.48 21.44 -16.08
CA LEU A 235 7.50 22.08 -16.97
C LEU A 235 6.34 21.14 -17.33
N ARG A 236 6.63 19.85 -17.54
CA ARG A 236 5.61 18.83 -17.81
C ARG A 236 4.63 18.72 -16.64
N VAL A 237 5.14 18.60 -15.42
CA VAL A 237 4.34 18.45 -14.20
C VAL A 237 3.60 19.74 -13.84
N THR A 238 4.18 20.90 -14.07
CA THR A 238 3.48 22.18 -13.85
C THR A 238 2.24 22.31 -14.73
N ARG A 239 2.23 21.74 -15.94
CA ARG A 239 1.10 21.89 -16.87
C ARG A 239 -0.10 20.98 -16.58
N SER A 240 0.05 19.96 -15.73
CA SER A 240 -0.94 18.89 -15.62
C SER A 240 -2.27 19.32 -14.97
N GLY A 241 -2.24 20.30 -14.06
CA GLY A 241 -3.45 20.83 -13.41
C GLY A 241 -4.05 22.06 -14.09
N THR A 242 -3.75 22.23 -15.39
CA THR A 242 -4.19 23.35 -16.24
C THR A 242 -4.06 24.73 -15.56
N PRO A 243 -2.91 25.05 -14.92
CA PRO A 243 -2.84 26.24 -14.08
C PRO A 243 -3.00 27.54 -14.86
N PHE A 244 -2.54 27.58 -16.11
CA PHE A 244 -2.51 28.80 -16.93
C PHE A 244 -3.65 28.88 -17.96
N ASP A 245 -4.77 28.19 -17.70
CA ASP A 245 -5.98 28.38 -18.50
C ASP A 245 -6.50 29.81 -18.31
N SER A 246 -6.88 30.48 -19.42
CA SER A 246 -7.43 31.83 -19.41
C SER A 246 -8.72 31.98 -18.60
N ALA A 247 -9.45 30.89 -18.35
CA ALA A 247 -10.66 30.89 -17.53
C ALA A 247 -10.36 30.90 -16.01
N ASN A 248 -9.12 30.61 -15.61
CA ASN A 248 -8.74 30.60 -14.20
C ASN A 248 -8.56 32.03 -13.68
N GLU A 249 -9.11 32.28 -12.48
CA GLU A 249 -8.91 33.53 -11.75
C GLU A 249 -7.76 33.43 -10.74
N LEU A 250 -7.44 32.21 -10.30
CA LEU A 250 -6.41 31.93 -9.31
C LEU A 250 -5.60 30.68 -9.70
N VAL A 251 -4.32 30.66 -9.30
CA VAL A 251 -3.45 29.49 -9.40
C VAL A 251 -2.92 29.15 -8.02
N LEU A 252 -3.12 27.90 -7.61
CA LEU A 252 -2.61 27.38 -6.35
C LEU A 252 -1.39 26.49 -6.58
N MET A 253 -0.36 26.71 -5.76
CA MET A 253 0.89 25.97 -5.80
C MET A 253 1.34 25.71 -4.35
N GLY A 254 1.44 24.44 -3.99
CA GLY A 254 2.09 24.04 -2.73
C GLY A 254 3.59 24.27 -2.85
N LEU A 255 4.15 25.02 -1.91
CA LEU A 255 5.60 25.24 -1.82
C LEU A 255 6.19 24.27 -0.80
N HIS A 256 7.25 23.58 -1.21
CA HIS A 256 8.05 22.75 -0.32
C HIS A 256 9.40 23.43 -0.09
N VAL A 257 9.68 23.80 1.15
CA VAL A 257 10.87 24.57 1.56
C VAL A 257 11.76 23.69 2.43
N ASP A 258 13.04 23.56 2.03
CA ASP A 258 14.11 22.90 2.79
C ASP A 258 13.83 21.48 3.32
N ASN A 259 12.88 20.76 2.71
CA ASN A 259 12.39 19.45 3.19
C ASN A 259 11.80 19.47 4.60
N ASN A 260 11.32 20.63 5.06
CA ASN A 260 10.81 20.80 6.42
C ASN A 260 9.69 21.85 6.54
N HIS A 261 9.14 22.36 5.44
CA HIS A 261 8.02 23.28 5.46
C HIS A 261 7.20 23.20 4.16
#